data_AF-A0A952BLJ0-F1
#
_entry.id   AF-A0A952BLJ0-F1
#
_cell.length_a   1.000
_cell.length_b   1.000
_cell.length_c   1.000
_cell.angle_alpha   90.00
_cell.angle_beta   90.00
_cell.angle_gamma   90.00
#
_symmetry.space_group_name_H-M   'P 1'
#
loop_
_entity.id
_entity.type
_entity.pdbx_description
1 polymer ?
#
loop_
_entity_poly.entity_id
_entity_poly.type
_entity_poly.pdbx_seq_one_letter_code
_entity_poly.pdbx_strand_id
1 'polypeptide(L)'
;MTPARLPIPEWSQDMTPSHPIGRKDWCRGFTLIELLIVIMMIATLTAIGIPVYANALNNAQVTKAIADIHIFQKEIAFYHLFNGRVPDTLAAIGRANWRDPYGNPYEYLNIPNKGVGKARKDQMLVPLNSDYDLYSKGRDGLSKLPLTPPQSHDDIVRAADGGFVGLASEF
;
A
#
# COMPACT_ATOMS: atom_id res chain seq x y z
N MET A 1 -68.39 35.87 -75.43
CA MET A 1 -67.31 35.09 -76.08
C MET A 1 -66.25 34.80 -75.03
N THR A 2 -66.14 33.54 -74.63
CA THR A 2 -65.34 33.03 -73.51
C THR A 2 -63.89 32.80 -73.96
N PRO A 3 -62.86 33.26 -73.23
CA PRO A 3 -61.47 33.01 -73.63
C PRO A 3 -61.02 31.58 -73.28
N ALA A 4 -60.18 31.01 -74.14
CA ALA A 4 -59.64 29.66 -74.04
C ALA A 4 -58.58 29.52 -72.93
N ARG A 5 -58.62 28.41 -72.20
CA ARG A 5 -57.70 28.05 -71.12
C ARG A 5 -56.45 27.38 -71.71
N LEU A 6 -55.27 27.94 -71.46
CA LEU A 6 -53.99 27.38 -71.92
C LEU A 6 -53.58 26.16 -71.07
N PRO A 7 -52.94 25.14 -71.68
CA PRO A 7 -52.44 23.97 -70.95
C PRO A 7 -51.21 24.32 -70.11
N ILE A 8 -51.18 23.86 -68.87
CA ILE A 8 -50.04 23.98 -67.97
C ILE A 8 -48.91 23.02 -68.39
N PRO A 9 -47.66 23.49 -68.49
CA PRO A 9 -46.53 22.67 -68.91
C PRO A 9 -46.04 21.70 -67.82
N GLU A 10 -45.56 20.53 -68.26
CA GLU A 10 -45.34 19.30 -67.49
C GLU A 10 -44.21 19.35 -66.45
N TRP A 11 -43.34 20.37 -66.51
CA TRP A 11 -42.22 20.53 -65.58
C TRP A 11 -42.61 20.95 -64.15
N SER A 12 -43.90 21.20 -63.90
CA SER A 12 -44.41 21.69 -62.60
C SER A 12 -44.68 20.57 -61.56
N GLN A 13 -44.40 19.29 -61.85
CA GLN A 13 -44.79 18.18 -60.98
C GLN A 13 -43.68 17.58 -60.09
N ASP A 14 -42.44 18.04 -60.20
CA ASP A 14 -41.30 17.31 -59.61
C ASP A 14 -40.82 17.84 -58.24
N MET A 15 -41.66 18.58 -57.50
CA MET A 15 -41.37 18.87 -56.09
C MET A 15 -41.92 17.76 -55.19
N THR A 16 -41.06 16.79 -54.85
CA THR A 16 -41.26 15.86 -53.71
C THR A 16 -40.00 15.77 -52.84
N PRO A 17 -40.13 15.36 -51.56
CA PRO A 17 -39.33 15.90 -50.45
C PRO A 17 -37.85 15.51 -50.39
N SER A 18 -37.12 16.37 -49.68
CA SER A 18 -35.80 16.22 -49.06
C SER A 18 -35.25 14.79 -48.97
N HIS A 19 -34.14 14.54 -49.68
CA HIS A 19 -33.25 13.42 -49.40
C HIS A 19 -32.77 13.49 -47.94
N PRO A 20 -33.15 12.56 -47.05
CA PRO A 20 -32.38 12.36 -45.83
C PRO A 20 -31.04 11.77 -46.29
N ILE A 21 -29.94 12.51 -46.10
CA ILE A 21 -28.60 11.95 -46.22
C ILE A 21 -28.50 10.90 -45.10
N GLY A 22 -28.80 9.64 -45.43
CA GLY A 22 -28.65 8.53 -44.51
C GLY A 22 -27.20 8.47 -44.06
N ARG A 23 -26.92 8.88 -42.82
CA ARG A 23 -25.67 8.52 -42.14
C ARG A 23 -25.64 7.00 -42.16
N LYS A 24 -24.72 6.45 -42.94
CA LYS A 24 -24.41 5.02 -42.91
C LYS A 24 -23.82 4.75 -41.54
N ASP A 25 -24.66 4.42 -40.57
CA ASP A 25 -24.23 4.03 -39.25
C ASP A 25 -23.40 2.77 -39.42
N TRP A 26 -22.08 2.94 -39.33
CA TRP A 26 -21.13 1.84 -39.28
C TRP A 26 -21.35 1.14 -37.95
N CYS A 27 -22.32 0.23 -37.90
CA CYS A 27 -22.34 -0.83 -36.90
C CYS A 27 -21.19 -1.79 -37.21
N ARG A 28 -19.97 -1.33 -36.96
CA ARG A 28 -18.78 -2.18 -36.88
C ARG A 28 -18.85 -2.94 -35.56
N GLY A 29 -19.11 -4.24 -35.66
CA GLY A 29 -18.98 -5.14 -34.53
C GLY A 29 -17.52 -5.34 -34.13
N PHE A 30 -17.30 -5.72 -32.87
CA PHE A 30 -15.99 -6.09 -32.34
C PHE A 30 -15.51 -7.39 -33.02
N THR A 31 -14.27 -7.44 -33.49
CA THR A 31 -13.68 -8.67 -34.04
C THR A 31 -13.08 -9.52 -32.92
N LEU A 32 -13.03 -10.84 -33.13
CA LEU A 32 -12.36 -11.75 -32.19
C LEU A 32 -10.87 -11.38 -32.03
N ILE A 33 -10.22 -10.98 -33.12
CA ILE A 33 -8.80 -10.60 -33.08
C ILE A 33 -8.56 -9.33 -32.26
N GLU A 34 -9.45 -8.34 -32.31
CA GLU A 34 -9.36 -7.14 -31.45
C GLU A 34 -9.45 -7.52 -29.97
N LEU A 35 -10.39 -8.40 -29.61
CA LEU A 35 -10.49 -8.87 -28.24
C LEU A 35 -9.24 -9.65 -27.82
N LEU A 36 -8.71 -10.51 -28.68
CA LEU A 36 -7.49 -11.28 -28.43
C LEU A 36 -6.27 -10.39 -28.16
N ILE A 37 -6.09 -9.33 -28.94
CA ILE A 37 -4.98 -8.40 -28.75
C ILE A 37 -5.16 -7.62 -27.43
N VAL A 38 -6.38 -7.18 -27.11
CA VAL A 38 -6.66 -6.43 -25.88
C VAL A 38 -6.39 -7.28 -24.63
N ILE A 39 -6.88 -8.52 -24.59
CA ILE A 39 -6.62 -9.41 -23.44
C ILE A 39 -5.14 -9.75 -23.33
N MET A 40 -4.44 -9.90 -24.46
CA MET A 40 -3.00 -10.14 -24.48
C MET A 40 -2.24 -8.94 -23.87
N MET A 41 -2.60 -7.71 -24.26
CA MET A 41 -2.00 -6.50 -23.69
C MET A 41 -2.26 -6.39 -22.19
N ILE A 42 -3.50 -6.60 -21.74
CA ILE A 42 -3.86 -6.54 -20.32
C ILE A 42 -3.11 -7.62 -19.53
N ALA A 43 -2.99 -8.85 -20.05
CA ALA A 43 -2.25 -9.93 -19.41
C ALA A 43 -0.77 -9.57 -19.23
N THR A 44 -0.12 -9.04 -20.27
CA THR A 44 1.28 -8.61 -20.18
C THR A 44 1.48 -7.48 -19.17
N LEU A 45 0.63 -6.45 -19.19
CA LEU A 45 0.72 -5.35 -18.24
C LEU A 45 0.48 -5.81 -16.81
N THR A 46 -0.51 -6.68 -16.60
CA THR A 46 -0.87 -7.19 -15.27
C THR A 46 0.24 -8.06 -14.69
N ALA A 47 0.87 -8.90 -15.51
CA ALA A 47 1.97 -9.76 -15.09
C ALA A 47 3.16 -8.98 -14.50
N ILE A 48 3.44 -7.79 -15.01
CA ILE A 48 4.51 -6.91 -14.50
C ILE A 48 3.98 -5.98 -13.41
N GLY A 49 2.76 -5.45 -13.57
CA GLY A 49 2.19 -4.43 -12.70
C GLY A 49 1.95 -4.91 -11.27
N ILE A 50 1.42 -6.12 -11.08
CA ILE A 50 1.11 -6.66 -9.75
C ILE A 50 2.37 -6.78 -8.85
N PRO A 51 3.46 -7.46 -9.24
CA PRO A 51 4.62 -7.61 -8.36
C PRO A 51 5.31 -6.27 -8.07
N VAL A 52 5.36 -5.36 -9.05
CA VAL A 52 5.94 -4.01 -8.86
C VAL A 52 5.14 -3.22 -7.84
N TYR A 53 3.81 -3.21 -7.97
CA TYR A 53 2.92 -2.53 -7.03
C TYR A 53 3.02 -3.13 -5.62
N ALA A 54 3.02 -4.47 -5.51
CA ALA A 54 3.13 -5.16 -4.22
C ALA A 54 4.45 -4.81 -3.49
N ASN A 55 5.57 -4.77 -4.21
CA ASN A 55 6.87 -4.39 -3.65
C ASN A 55 6.88 -2.92 -3.21
N ALA A 56 6.32 -2.02 -4.01
CA ALA A 56 6.22 -0.59 -3.66
C ALA A 56 5.38 -0.38 -2.39
N LEU A 57 4.24 -1.07 -2.27
CA LEU A 57 3.39 -1.03 -1.09
C LEU A 57 4.14 -1.56 0.14
N ASN A 58 4.84 -2.69 0.02
CA ASN A 58 5.61 -3.27 1.12
C ASN A 58 6.71 -2.30 1.61
N ASN A 59 7.46 -1.68 0.70
CA ASN A 59 8.51 -0.72 1.06
C ASN A 59 7.95 0.53 1.75
N ALA A 60 6.78 1.02 1.31
CA ALA A 60 6.09 2.13 1.95
C ALA A 60 5.63 1.76 3.36
N GLN A 61 5.13 0.54 3.55
CA GLN A 61 4.74 0.01 4.87
C GLN A 61 5.95 -0.10 5.81
N VAL A 62 7.07 -0.69 5.35
CA VAL A 62 8.31 -0.77 6.15
C VAL A 62 8.79 0.63 6.55
N THR A 63 8.85 1.57 5.59
CA THR A 63 9.29 2.95 5.85
C THR A 63 8.40 3.67 6.85
N LYS A 64 7.08 3.45 6.77
CA LYS A 64 6.13 4.00 7.75
C LYS A 64 6.36 3.40 9.14
N ALA A 65 6.57 2.08 9.24
CA ALA A 65 6.83 1.43 10.52
C ALA A 65 8.12 1.96 11.18
N ILE A 66 9.18 2.17 10.38
CA ILE A 66 10.44 2.79 10.83
C ILE A 66 10.19 4.21 11.36
N ALA A 67 9.42 5.02 10.62
CA ALA A 67 9.08 6.37 11.04
C ALA A 67 8.28 6.41 12.36
N ASP A 68 7.31 5.50 12.52
CA ASP A 68 6.52 5.36 13.74
C ASP A 68 7.39 4.96 14.93
N ILE A 69 8.33 4.02 14.75
CA ILE A 69 9.31 3.64 15.79
C ILE A 69 10.18 4.82 16.20
N HIS A 70 10.67 5.63 15.25
CA HIS A 70 11.43 6.84 15.57
C HIS A 70 10.62 7.88 16.35
N ILE A 71 9.32 8.01 16.07
CA ILE A 71 8.41 8.87 16.85
C ILE A 71 8.33 8.34 18.28
N PHE A 72 8.11 7.04 18.47
CA PHE A 72 7.99 6.44 19.79
C PHE A 72 9.30 6.54 20.57
N GLN A 73 10.46 6.36 19.93
CA GLN A 73 11.76 6.57 20.57
C GLN A 73 11.88 7.97 21.16
N LYS A 74 11.45 9.01 20.43
CA LYS A 74 11.48 10.39 20.90
C LYS A 74 10.55 10.57 22.11
N GLU A 75 9.34 10.03 22.05
CA GLU A 75 8.37 10.10 23.14
C GLU A 75 8.84 9.37 24.40
N ILE A 76 9.43 8.18 24.23
CA ILE A 76 10.06 7.42 25.31
C ILE A 76 11.23 8.19 25.92
N ALA A 77 12.06 8.83 25.08
CA ALA A 77 13.15 9.66 25.55
C ALA A 77 12.63 10.86 26.36
N PHE A 78 11.60 11.56 25.88
CA PHE A 78 10.95 12.63 26.64
C PHE A 78 10.38 12.12 27.97
N TYR A 79 9.69 10.98 27.97
CA TYR A 79 9.19 10.37 29.20
C TYR A 79 10.34 10.07 30.18
N HIS A 80 11.45 9.50 29.69
CA HIS A 80 12.62 9.22 30.51
C HIS A 80 13.23 10.50 31.12
N LEU A 81 13.27 11.62 30.38
CA LEU A 81 13.79 12.90 30.88
C LEU A 81 12.98 13.43 32.07
N PHE A 82 11.65 13.26 32.08
CA PHE A 82 10.80 13.77 33.16
C PHE A 82 10.61 12.78 34.32
N ASN A 83 10.63 11.48 34.04
CA ASN A 83 10.32 10.44 35.02
C ASN A 83 11.57 9.70 35.53
N GLY A 84 12.75 9.93 34.95
CA GLY A 84 14.01 9.27 35.29
C GLY A 84 14.06 7.78 34.97
N ARG A 85 13.09 7.27 34.20
CA ARG A 85 12.98 5.86 33.81
C ARG A 85 12.19 5.72 32.52
N VAL A 86 12.46 4.66 31.75
CA VAL A 86 11.67 4.32 30.56
C VAL A 86 10.28 3.84 31.00
N PRO A 87 9.24 4.01 30.16
CA PRO A 87 7.89 3.59 30.53
C PRO A 87 7.80 2.07 30.68
N ASP A 88 6.88 1.57 31.51
CA ASP A 88 6.69 0.12 31.65
C ASP A 88 5.91 -0.49 30.47
N THR A 89 5.11 0.34 29.80
CA THR A 89 4.30 -0.01 28.62
C THR A 89 4.12 1.21 27.72
N LEU A 90 3.81 0.99 26.44
CA LEU A 90 3.45 2.07 25.50
C LEU A 90 2.20 2.86 25.93
N ALA A 91 1.39 2.36 26.87
CA ALA A 91 0.23 3.07 27.40
C ALA A 91 0.63 4.37 28.12
N ALA A 92 1.80 4.38 28.78
CA ALA A 92 2.28 5.54 29.54
C ALA A 92 2.60 6.76 28.65
N ILE A 93 2.85 6.53 27.34
CA ILE A 93 3.05 7.59 26.34
C ILE A 93 1.85 7.73 25.38
N GLY A 94 0.70 7.11 25.70
CA GLY A 94 -0.51 7.19 24.87
C GLY A 94 -0.48 6.36 23.58
N ARG A 95 0.42 5.37 23.46
CA ARG A 95 0.63 4.56 22.24
C ARG A 95 0.13 3.12 22.31
N ALA A 96 -0.56 2.71 23.38
CA ALA A 96 -1.04 1.32 23.56
C ALA A 96 -1.90 0.77 22.40
N ASN A 97 -2.71 1.63 21.77
CA ASN A 97 -3.63 1.22 20.70
C ASN A 97 -3.11 1.52 19.30
N TRP A 98 -1.88 2.00 19.17
CA TRP A 98 -1.29 2.21 17.86
C TRP A 98 -1.04 0.87 17.17
N ARG A 99 -1.24 0.88 15.86
CA ARG A 99 -1.06 -0.27 14.99
C ARG A 99 -0.06 0.09 13.92
N ASP A 100 0.78 -0.88 13.60
CA ASP A 100 1.71 -0.77 12.49
C ASP A 100 0.95 -0.76 11.14
N PRO A 101 1.66 -0.54 10.02
CA PRO A 101 1.04 -0.48 8.70
C PRO A 101 0.41 -1.79 8.20
N TYR A 102 0.62 -2.89 8.92
CA TYR A 102 0.07 -4.21 8.66
C TYR A 102 -1.14 -4.54 9.56
N GLY A 103 -1.44 -3.67 10.54
CA GLY A 103 -2.55 -3.83 11.47
C GLY A 103 -2.19 -4.55 12.76
N ASN A 104 -0.91 -4.89 12.97
CA ASN A 104 -0.43 -5.50 14.20
C ASN A 104 -0.13 -4.42 15.26
N PRO A 105 -0.25 -4.70 16.58
CA PRO A 105 0.23 -3.80 17.61
C PRO A 105 1.76 -3.72 17.59
N TYR A 106 2.30 -2.55 17.95
CA TYR A 106 3.72 -2.42 18.26
C TYR A 106 4.04 -3.15 19.55
N GLU A 107 5.16 -3.87 19.56
CA GLU A 107 5.64 -4.64 20.69
C GLU A 107 6.69 -3.84 21.45
N TYR A 108 6.60 -3.84 22.78
CA TYR A 108 7.49 -3.09 23.66
C TYR A 108 7.84 -3.89 24.91
N LEU A 109 9.12 -3.83 25.30
CA LEU A 109 9.61 -4.45 26.52
C LEU A 109 10.56 -3.50 27.25
N ASN A 110 10.20 -3.11 28.48
CA ASN A 110 11.14 -2.48 29.41
C ASN A 110 12.11 -3.53 29.97
N ILE A 111 13.36 -3.55 29.50
CA ILE A 111 14.33 -4.61 29.81
C ILE A 111 14.78 -4.57 31.28
N PRO A 112 15.17 -3.41 31.86
CA PRO A 112 15.56 -3.32 33.28
C PRO A 112 14.49 -3.86 34.23
N ASN A 113 13.20 -3.64 33.93
CA ASN A 113 12.10 -4.10 34.79
C ASN A 113 11.68 -5.56 34.50
N LYS A 114 11.68 -5.98 33.23
CA LYS A 114 11.15 -7.31 32.82
C LYS A 114 12.22 -8.41 32.72
N GLY A 115 13.50 -8.04 32.70
CA GLY A 115 14.64 -8.94 32.66
C GLY A 115 15.12 -9.25 31.23
N VAL A 116 16.45 -9.34 31.08
CA VAL A 116 17.16 -9.58 29.80
C VAL A 116 16.78 -10.90 29.12
N GLY A 117 16.31 -11.89 29.87
CA GLY A 117 15.87 -13.18 29.31
C GLY A 117 14.75 -13.05 28.27
N LYS A 118 13.94 -11.99 28.38
CA LYS A 118 12.81 -11.68 27.49
C LYS A 118 13.17 -10.72 26.36
N ALA A 119 14.38 -10.15 26.38
CA ALA A 119 14.82 -9.24 25.34
C ALA A 119 14.99 -9.97 24.00
N ARG A 120 14.75 -9.25 22.91
CA ARG A 120 15.13 -9.70 21.57
C ARG A 120 16.63 -9.88 21.49
N LYS A 121 17.08 -10.84 20.67
CA LYS A 121 18.50 -11.18 20.53
C LYS A 121 18.94 -11.28 19.08
N ASP A 122 20.19 -10.91 18.83
CA ASP A 122 20.81 -11.02 17.52
C ASP A 122 21.16 -12.48 17.18
N GLN A 123 21.88 -12.67 16.07
CA GLN A 123 22.32 -13.99 15.61
C GLN A 123 23.29 -14.68 16.59
N MET A 124 23.99 -13.89 17.41
CA MET A 124 24.93 -14.36 18.43
C MET A 124 24.26 -14.56 19.80
N LEU A 125 22.93 -14.45 19.87
CA LEU A 125 22.12 -14.51 21.09
C LEU A 125 22.40 -13.37 22.09
N VAL A 126 22.98 -12.26 21.63
CA VAL A 126 23.22 -11.06 22.41
C VAL A 126 21.97 -10.18 22.35
N PRO A 127 21.52 -9.59 23.48
CA PRO A 127 20.39 -8.66 23.47
C PRO A 127 20.59 -7.51 22.48
N LEU A 128 19.55 -7.19 21.69
CA LEU A 128 19.59 -6.07 20.73
C LEU A 128 19.79 -4.72 21.41
N ASN A 129 19.17 -4.57 22.58
CA ASN A 129 19.13 -3.35 23.37
C ASN A 129 19.36 -3.67 24.85
N SER A 130 19.82 -2.67 25.58
CA SER A 130 20.01 -2.69 27.03
C SER A 130 18.88 -1.99 27.79
N ASP A 131 18.18 -1.04 27.15
CA ASP A 131 17.17 -0.18 27.74
C ASP A 131 15.73 -0.70 27.54
N TYR A 132 15.29 -0.88 26.31
CA TYR A 132 14.00 -1.41 25.95
C TYR A 132 14.00 -1.95 24.52
N ASP A 133 13.16 -2.95 24.28
CA ASP A 133 12.83 -3.36 22.92
C ASP A 133 11.61 -2.59 22.43
N LEU A 134 11.64 -2.23 21.15
CA LEU A 134 10.52 -1.64 20.43
C LEU A 134 10.56 -2.14 18.99
N TYR A 135 9.49 -2.78 18.53
CA TYR A 135 9.43 -3.33 17.18
C TYR A 135 8.01 -3.51 16.65
N SER A 136 7.88 -3.65 15.34
CA SER A 136 6.71 -4.17 14.65
C SER A 136 7.00 -5.61 14.21
N LYS A 137 5.98 -6.48 14.25
CA LYS A 137 6.06 -7.89 13.83
C LYS A 137 6.00 -8.09 12.32
N GLY A 138 6.19 -7.01 11.55
CA GLY A 138 6.14 -7.08 10.11
C GLY A 138 4.79 -7.49 9.53
N ARG A 139 4.86 -8.01 8.31
CA ARG A 139 3.70 -8.32 7.47
C ARG A 139 3.04 -9.63 7.87
N ASP A 140 3.82 -10.63 8.28
CA ASP A 140 3.29 -11.94 8.65
C ASP A 140 2.71 -11.95 10.07
N GLY A 141 3.10 -10.98 10.91
CA GLY A 141 2.65 -10.84 12.29
C GLY A 141 3.19 -11.91 13.24
N LEU A 142 4.11 -12.74 12.76
CA LEU A 142 4.84 -13.75 13.51
C LEU A 142 6.16 -13.14 13.95
N SER A 143 6.69 -13.60 15.09
CA SER A 143 7.99 -13.13 15.56
C SER A 143 8.55 -14.09 16.61
N LYS A 144 9.88 -14.15 16.73
CA LYS A 144 10.61 -14.86 17.79
C LYS A 144 11.60 -13.91 18.46
N LEU A 145 11.98 -14.22 19.71
CA LEU A 145 12.93 -13.38 20.46
C LEU A 145 14.28 -13.26 19.73
N PRO A 146 14.93 -14.34 19.26
CA PRO A 146 16.09 -14.20 18.40
C PRO A 146 15.68 -13.75 16.99
N LEU A 147 16.54 -12.97 16.33
CA LEU A 147 16.36 -12.58 14.92
C LEU A 147 16.74 -13.71 13.93
N THR A 148 17.43 -14.76 14.39
CA THR A 148 17.91 -15.86 13.54
C THR A 148 16.80 -16.58 12.76
N PRO A 149 15.64 -16.93 13.35
CA PRO A 149 14.59 -17.66 12.65
C PRO A 149 13.94 -16.83 11.53
N PRO A 150 13.56 -17.44 10.39
CA PRO A 150 12.96 -16.71 9.25
C PRO A 150 11.69 -15.93 9.60
N GLN A 151 10.95 -16.36 10.63
CA GLN A 151 9.73 -15.68 11.09
C GLN A 151 10.01 -14.33 11.77
N SER A 152 11.27 -13.97 12.02
CA SER A 152 11.63 -12.67 12.57
C SER A 152 12.23 -11.75 11.49
N HIS A 153 12.43 -12.21 10.26
CA HIS A 153 13.21 -11.46 9.25
C HIS A 153 12.47 -10.24 8.71
N ASP A 154 11.14 -10.26 8.67
CA ASP A 154 10.32 -9.12 8.25
C ASP A 154 9.92 -8.20 9.42
N ASP A 155 10.36 -8.49 10.64
CA ASP A 155 10.19 -7.60 11.78
C ASP A 155 10.91 -6.26 11.50
N ILE A 156 10.30 -5.15 11.90
CA ILE A 156 10.95 -3.84 11.90
C ILE A 156 11.36 -3.54 13.34
N VAL A 157 12.67 -3.55 13.61
CA VAL A 157 13.23 -3.54 14.97
C VAL A 157 14.03 -2.26 15.23
N ARG A 158 13.92 -1.76 16.45
CA ARG A 158 14.94 -0.88 17.05
C ARG A 158 16.05 -1.75 17.64
N ALA A 159 17.30 -1.47 17.32
CA ALA A 159 18.46 -2.18 17.84
C ALA A 159 19.64 -1.24 18.14
N ALA A 160 20.69 -1.79 18.77
CA ALA A 160 21.90 -1.07 19.17
C ALA A 160 21.56 0.18 20.02
N ASP A 161 20.67 0.02 21.00
CA ASP A 161 20.16 1.10 21.86
C ASP A 161 19.59 2.29 21.07
N GLY A 162 19.02 2.01 19.90
CA GLY A 162 18.41 3.00 19.02
C GLY A 162 19.34 3.59 17.96
N GLY A 163 20.58 3.09 17.85
CA GLY A 163 21.48 3.39 16.74
C GLY A 163 21.02 2.79 15.40
N PHE A 164 20.15 1.78 15.43
CA PHE A 164 19.55 1.16 14.25
C PHE A 164 18.02 1.08 14.38
N VAL A 165 17.32 1.40 13.30
CA VAL A 165 15.90 1.09 13.11
C VAL A 165 15.69 0.65 11.67
N GLY A 166 15.24 -0.58 11.47
CA GLY A 166 15.13 -1.16 10.13
C GLY A 166 14.61 -2.60 10.17
N LEU A 167 14.69 -3.27 9.03
CA LEU A 167 14.34 -4.69 8.94
C LEU A 167 15.31 -5.53 9.77
N ALA A 168 14.78 -6.50 10.51
CA ALA A 168 15.57 -7.42 11.31
C ALA A 168 16.53 -8.28 10.47
N SER A 169 16.21 -8.53 9.20
CA SER A 169 17.14 -9.19 8.27
C SER A 169 18.36 -8.34 7.87
N GLU A 170 18.31 -7.03 8.11
CA GLU A 170 19.38 -6.08 7.77
C GLU A 170 20.27 -5.72 8.97
N PHE A 171 19.97 -6.26 10.15
CA PHE A 171 20.72 -6.09 11.40
C PHE A 171 21.62 -7.31 11.67
#